data_AF-A0A7A6UB42-F1
#
_entry.id   AF-A0A7A6UB42-F1
#
_cell.length_a   1.000
_cell.length_b   1.000
_cell.length_c   1.000
_cell.angle_alpha   90.00
_cell.angle_beta   90.00
_cell.angle_gamma   90.00
#
_symmetry.space_group_name_H-M   'P 1'
#
loop_
_entity.id
_entity.type
_entity.pdbx_description
1 polymer ?
#
loop_
_entity_poly.entity_id
_entity_poly.type
_entity_poly.pdbx_seq_one_letter_code
_entity_poly.pdbx_strand_id
1 'polypeptide(L)' 'MSIQRRQLPNYLNWLMQHTLPGQVLLQSWLTRNGIDRKLSYLYVKNGWLRRIAHGVYCRTGREPDWVD' A
#
# COMPACT_ATOMS: atom_id res chain seq x y z
N MET A 1 9.82 -13.82 20.09
CA MET A 1 9.69 -13.46 18.66
C MET A 1 9.56 -11.96 18.52
N SER A 2 10.50 -11.34 17.80
CA SER A 2 10.69 -9.89 17.73
C SER A 2 9.46 -9.13 17.22
N ILE A 3 9.06 -8.12 17.98
CA ILE A 3 8.11 -7.07 17.59
C ILE A 3 8.69 -6.40 16.33
N GLN A 4 8.12 -6.68 15.15
CA GLN A 4 8.54 -6.06 13.89
C GLN A 4 8.31 -4.54 13.97
N ARG A 5 9.40 -3.83 14.26
CA ARG A 5 9.50 -2.37 14.24
C ARG A 5 9.18 -1.85 12.83
N ARG A 6 8.22 -0.91 12.78
CA ARG A 6 7.85 0.04 11.69
C ARG A 6 8.51 -0.22 10.30
N GLN A 7 8.01 -1.21 9.57
CA GLN A 7 8.35 -1.42 8.14
C GLN A 7 7.45 -0.60 7.18
N LEU A 8 6.44 0.09 7.71
CA LEU A 8 5.47 0.87 6.96
C LEU A 8 6.07 1.92 6.01
N PRO A 9 7.09 2.70 6.42
CA PRO A 9 7.66 3.74 5.55
C PRO A 9 8.29 3.13 4.29
N ASN A 10 8.96 1.98 4.42
CA ASN A 10 9.68 1.38 3.30
C ASN A 10 8.74 0.85 2.21
N TYR A 11 7.69 0.12 2.61
CA TYR A 11 6.71 -0.41 1.65
C TYR A 11 5.81 0.68 1.05
N LEU A 12 5.53 1.75 1.81
CA LEU A 12 4.75 2.87 1.29
C LEU A 12 5.56 3.64 0.23
N ASN A 13 6.82 3.96 0.53
CA ASN A 13 7.73 4.58 -0.43
C ASN A 13 7.91 3.71 -1.68
N TRP A 14 8.07 2.40 -1.51
CA TRP A 14 8.12 1.45 -2.62
C TRP A 14 6.85 1.53 -3.48
N LEU A 15 5.66 1.52 -2.86
CA LEU A 15 4.38 1.65 -3.57
C LEU A 15 4.32 2.95 -4.39
N MET A 16 4.81 4.07 -3.86
CA MET A 16 4.84 5.36 -4.57
C MET A 16 5.74 5.34 -5.81
N GLN A 17 6.91 4.70 -5.70
CA GLN A 17 7.90 4.67 -6.77
C GLN A 17 7.53 3.68 -7.90
N HIS A 18 6.74 2.65 -7.58
CA HIS A 18 6.44 1.55 -8.51
C HIS A 18 5.00 1.55 -9.03
N THR A 19 4.18 2.53 -8.63
CA THR A 19 2.79 2.64 -9.09
C THR A 19 2.39 4.08 -9.35
N LEU A 20 1.50 4.27 -10.32
CA LEU A 20 0.96 5.58 -10.68
C LEU A 20 -0.44 5.79 -10.09
N PRO A 21 -0.83 7.02 -9.73
CA PRO A 21 -2.22 7.34 -9.43
C PRO A 21 -3.17 6.84 -10.53
N GLY A 22 -4.29 6.24 -10.14
CA GLY A 22 -5.25 5.61 -11.04
C GLY A 22 -4.94 4.16 -11.41
N GLN A 23 -3.71 3.69 -11.21
CA GLN A 23 -3.31 2.33 -11.57
C GLN A 23 -4.08 1.28 -10.76
N VAL A 24 -4.56 0.24 -11.45
CA VAL A 24 -5.23 -0.90 -10.84
C VAL A 24 -4.20 -1.95 -10.41
N LEU A 25 -4.28 -2.38 -9.16
CA LEU A 25 -3.32 -3.25 -8.49
C LEU A 25 -4.03 -4.49 -7.94
N LEU A 26 -3.47 -5.66 -8.21
CA LEU A 26 -3.97 -6.93 -7.66
C LEU A 26 -3.28 -7.23 -6.32
N GLN A 27 -4.04 -7.80 -5.38
CA GLN A 27 -3.51 -8.27 -4.11
C GLN A 27 -2.35 -9.26 -4.30
N SER A 28 -2.43 -10.14 -5.29
CA SER A 28 -1.34 -11.10 -5.58
C SER A 28 -0.05 -10.41 -6.04
N TRP A 29 -0.14 -9.27 -6.72
CA TRP A 29 1.01 -8.47 -7.12
C TRP A 29 1.57 -7.68 -5.93
N LEU A 30 0.69 -7.07 -5.12
CA LEU A 30 1.10 -6.39 -3.88
C LEU A 30 1.83 -7.34 -2.93
N THR A 31 1.31 -8.55 -2.73
CA THR A 31 1.91 -9.57 -1.87
C THR A 31 3.27 -10.05 -2.39
N ARG A 32 3.43 -10.20 -3.71
CA ARG A 32 4.72 -10.51 -4.33
C ARG A 32 5.79 -9.45 -4.05
N ASN A 33 5.38 -8.21 -3.77
CA ASN A 33 6.27 -7.10 -3.45
C ASN A 33 6.26 -6.72 -1.96
N GLY A 34 5.85 -7.65 -1.08
CA GLY A 34 5.92 -7.47 0.37
C GLY A 34 4.76 -6.69 1.00
N ILE A 35 3.78 -6.26 0.20
CA ILE A 35 2.56 -5.60 0.69
C ILE A 35 1.47 -6.66 0.89
N ASP A 36 1.36 -7.16 2.12
CA ASP A 36 0.35 -8.15 2.50
C ASP A 36 -1.07 -7.53 2.60
N ARG A 37 -2.06 -8.36 2.94
CA ARG A 37 -3.46 -7.91 3.10
C ARG A 37 -3.62 -6.90 4.23
N LYS A 38 -2.83 -7.00 5.30
CA LYS A 38 -2.90 -6.09 6.47
C LYS A 38 -2.40 -4.70 6.11
N LEU A 39 -1.27 -4.62 5.40
CA LEU A 39 -0.74 -3.39 4.83
C LEU A 39 -1.70 -2.81 3.78
N SER A 40 -2.22 -3.64 2.88
CA SER A 40 -3.20 -3.22 1.87
C SER A 40 -4.44 -2.60 2.53
N TYR A 41 -4.96 -3.22 3.59
CA TYR A 41 -6.07 -2.67 4.38
C TYR A 41 -5.71 -1.34 5.05
N LEU A 42 -4.53 -1.25 5.66
CA LEU A 42 -4.05 -0.02 6.28
C LEU A 42 -3.89 1.10 5.25
N TYR A 43 -3.43 0.78 4.04
CA TYR A 43 -3.31 1.74 2.95
C TYR A 43 -4.67 2.20 2.41
N VAL A 44 -5.68 1.34 2.45
CA VAL A 44 -7.06 1.75 2.17
C VAL A 44 -7.57 2.69 3.27
N LYS A 45 -7.39 2.33 4.54
CA LYS A 45 -7.81 3.15 5.68
C LYS A 45 -7.19 4.55 5.65
N ASN A 46 -5.92 4.64 5.26
CA ASN A 46 -5.19 5.90 5.13
C ASN A 46 -5.29 6.51 3.71
N GLY A 47 -6.14 5.99 2.83
CA GLY A 47 -6.43 6.62 1.54
C GLY A 47 -5.30 6.61 0.50
N TRP A 48 -4.24 5.81 0.66
CA TRP A 48 -3.23 5.58 -0.39
C TRP A 48 -3.69 4.58 -1.45
N LEU A 49 -4.58 3.67 -1.06
CA LEU A 49 -5.28 2.75 -1.97
C LEU A 49 -6.79 2.94 -1.83
N ARG A 50 -7.53 2.64 -2.90
CA ARG A 50 -8.99 2.50 -2.88
C ARG A 50 -9.35 1.09 -3.29
N ARG A 51 -10.10 0.36 -2.48
CA ARG A 51 -10.59 -0.98 -2.86
C ARG A 51 -11.73 -0.82 -3.86
N ILE A 52 -11.60 -1.45 -5.02
CA ILE A 52 -12.64 -1.42 -6.08
C ILE A 52 -13.33 -2.78 -6.24
N ALA A 53 -12.66 -3.88 -5.88
CA ALA A 53 -13.24 -5.23 -5.80
C ALA A 53 -12.46 -6.11 -4.80
N HIS A 54 -12.85 -7.37 -4.64
CA HIS A 54 -12.14 -8.31 -3.78
C HIS A 54 -10.70 -8.56 -4.26
N GLY A 55 -9.73 -8.10 -3.48
CA GLY A 55 -8.31 -8.20 -3.82
C GLY A 55 -7.87 -7.28 -4.97
N VAL A 56 -8.69 -6.28 -5.33
CA VAL A 56 -8.38 -5.32 -6.39
C VAL A 56 -8.44 -3.91 -5.82
N TYR A 57 -7.36 -3.17 -6.04
CA TYR A 57 -7.15 -1.83 -5.52
C TYR A 57 -6.83 -0.86 -6.66
N CYS A 58 -7.11 0.42 -6.43
CA CYS A 58 -6.67 1.52 -7.30
C CYS A 58 -5.76 2.42 -6.49
N ARG A 59 -4.58 2.74 -7.01
CA ARG A 59 -3.66 3.70 -6.40
C ARG A 59 -4.30 5.09 -6.43
N THR A 60 -4.38 5.75 -5.29
CA THR A 60 -4.91 7.12 -5.22
C THR A 60 -3.84 8.14 -5.62
N GLY A 61 -4.22 9.41 -5.77
CA GLY A 61 -3.26 10.51 -5.92
C GLY A 61 -2.67 11.01 -4.60
N ARG A 62 -3.04 10.40 -3.46
CA ARG A 62 -2.56 10.83 -2.14
C ARG A 62 -1.07 10.51 -2.02
N GLU A 63 -0.26 11.52 -1.75
CA GLU A 63 1.16 11.37 -1.40
C GLU A 63 1.32 11.06 0.11
N PRO A 64 2.40 10.39 0.52
CA PRO A 64 2.69 10.22 1.93
C PRO A 64 2.97 11.59 2.58
N ASP A 65 2.18 11.96 3.57
CA ASP A 65 2.47 13.09 4.45
C ASP A 65 3.66 12.71 5.34
N TRP A 66 4.69 13.56 5.40
CA TRP A 66 5.79 13.38 6.35
C TRP A 66 5.21 13.47 7.77
N VAL A 67 5.36 12.40 8.53
CA VAL A 67 5.10 12.38 9.97
C VAL A 67 6.45 12.17 10.63
N ASP A 68 6.98 13.23 11.23
CA ASP A 68 8.14 13.20 12.15
C ASP A 68 7.88 12.25 13.33
#